data_AF-A0A377WLU3-F1
#
_entry.id   AF-A0A377WLU3-F1
#
_cell.length_a   1.000
_cell.length_b   1.000
_cell.length_c   1.000
_cell.angle_alpha   90.00
_cell.angle_beta   90.00
_cell.angle_gamma   90.00
#
_symmetry.space_group_name_H-M   'P 1'
#
loop_
_entity.id
_entity.type
_entity.pdbx_description
1 polymer ?
#
loop_
_entity_poly.entity_id
_entity_poly.type
_entity_poly.pdbx_seq_one_letter_code
_entity_poly.pdbx_strand_id
1 'polypeptide(L)' 'MRYALPTSDIIAPNLVELEILCGHPVASVSEAVAAARELIAQGPEVVLVKHLARAGLSMDRFEMLLVTAEEGLAY' A
#
# COMPACT_ATOMS: atom_id res chain seq x y z
N MET A 1 13.64 -2.58 7.94
CA MET A 1 12.51 -3.08 7.13
C MET A 1 12.90 -3.94 5.94
N ARG A 2 14.08 -3.76 5.32
CA ARG A 2 14.49 -4.52 4.11
C ARG A 2 14.50 -6.05 4.23
N TYR A 3 14.68 -6.58 5.44
CA TYR A 3 14.63 -8.03 5.71
C TYR A 3 13.24 -8.55 6.09
N ALA A 4 12.29 -7.67 6.41
CA ALA A 4 10.98 -8.06 6.92
C ALA A 4 9.95 -8.26 5.80
N LEU A 5 10.07 -7.52 4.69
CA LEU A 5 9.18 -7.67 3.54
C LEU A 5 9.19 -9.11 2.96
N PRO A 6 10.36 -9.73 2.69
CA PRO A 6 10.37 -11.08 2.12
C PRO A 6 9.83 -12.19 3.03
N THR A 7 9.64 -11.91 4.33
CA THR A 7 9.19 -12.88 5.34
C THR A 7 7.79 -12.59 5.88
N SER A 8 7.10 -11.59 5.35
CA SER A 8 5.84 -11.10 5.88
C SER A 8 4.71 -11.49 4.95
N ASP A 9 3.67 -12.16 5.44
CA ASP A 9 2.48 -12.48 4.62
C ASP A 9 1.61 -11.22 4.40
N ILE A 10 1.55 -10.34 5.40
CA ILE A 10 0.74 -9.11 5.40
C ILE A 10 1.57 -7.95 5.95
N ILE A 11 1.57 -6.81 5.25
CA ILE A 11 2.11 -5.55 5.77
C ILE A 11 1.04 -4.47 5.80
N ALA A 12 1.06 -3.63 6.83
CA ALA A 12 0.11 -2.53 6.97
C ALA A 12 0.82 -1.18 7.16
N PRO A 13 1.35 -0.54 6.09
CA PRO A 13 1.99 0.77 6.18
C PRO A 13 0.94 1.90 6.27
N ASN A 14 1.31 3.07 6.78
CA ASN A 14 0.63 4.33 6.45
C ASN A 14 1.23 4.94 5.16
N LEU A 15 0.74 6.10 4.69
CA LEU A 15 1.27 6.72 3.47
C LEU A 15 2.79 7.00 3.54
N VAL A 16 3.29 7.54 4.65
CA VAL A 16 4.73 7.88 4.79
C VAL A 16 5.58 6.61 4.79
N GLU A 17 5.12 5.57 5.49
CA GLU A 17 5.78 4.25 5.49
C GLU A 17 5.77 3.62 4.10
N LEU A 18 4.68 3.76 3.34
CA LEU A 18 4.56 3.29 1.96
C LEU A 18 5.61 3.96 1.07
N GLU A 19 5.72 5.29 1.11
CA GLU A 19 6.71 6.07 0.34
C GLU A 19 8.16 5.67 0.67
N ILE A 20 8.44 5.40 1.95
CA ILE A 20 9.75 4.91 2.39
C ILE A 20 10.04 3.52 1.83
N LEU A 21 9.05 2.64 1.78
CA LEU A 21 9.21 1.25 1.35
C LEU A 21 9.30 1.11 -0.17
N CYS A 22 8.52 1.87 -0.94
CA CYS A 22 8.61 1.89 -2.41
C CYS A 22 9.72 2.82 -2.93
N GLY A 23 10.22 3.73 -2.09
CA GLY A 23 11.35 4.61 -2.43
C GLY A 23 10.98 5.79 -3.34
N HIS A 24 9.69 6.10 -3.48
CA HIS A 24 9.19 7.23 -4.26
C HIS A 24 7.93 7.83 -3.60
N PRO A 25 7.60 9.11 -3.88
CA PRO A 25 6.38 9.72 -3.36
C PRO A 25 5.12 9.06 -3.95
N VAL A 26 4.02 9.18 -3.21
CA VAL A 26 2.69 8.66 -3.58
C VAL A 26 1.65 9.76 -3.33
N ALA A 27 1.00 10.23 -4.40
CA ALA A 27 0.12 11.39 -4.38
C ALA A 27 -1.33 11.09 -4.80
N SER A 28 -1.66 9.85 -5.15
CA SER A 28 -3.01 9.46 -5.55
C SER A 28 -3.32 8.02 -5.15
N VAL A 29 -4.62 7.66 -5.14
CA VAL A 29 -5.07 6.29 -4.88
C VAL A 29 -4.47 5.33 -5.90
N SER A 30 -4.41 5.72 -7.17
CA SER A 30 -3.81 4.90 -8.24
C SER A 30 -2.31 4.65 -8.01
N GLU A 31 -1.56 5.68 -7.59
CA GLU A 31 -0.16 5.51 -7.20
C GLU A 31 -0.01 4.65 -5.94
N ALA A 32 -0.92 4.77 -4.96
CA ALA A 32 -0.89 3.94 -3.77
C ALA A 32 -1.15 2.47 -4.09
N VAL A 33 -2.03 2.17 -5.06
CA VAL A 33 -2.23 0.82 -5.59
C VAL A 33 -0.95 0.32 -6.26
N ALA A 34 -0.31 1.13 -7.10
CA ALA A 34 0.93 0.75 -7.78
C ALA A 34 2.06 0.46 -6.77
N ALA A 35 2.30 1.36 -5.81
CA ALA A 35 3.30 1.19 -4.76
C ALA A 35 3.02 -0.04 -3.89
N ALA A 36 1.75 -0.30 -3.54
CA ALA A 36 1.38 -1.51 -2.80
C ALA A 36 1.69 -2.79 -3.61
N ARG A 37 1.46 -2.79 -4.92
CA ARG A 37 1.83 -3.92 -5.80
C ARG A 37 3.34 -4.12 -5.89
N GLU A 38 4.13 -3.06 -5.86
CA GLU A 38 5.59 -3.18 -5.79
C GLU A 38 6.06 -3.82 -4.48
N LEU A 39 5.39 -3.55 -3.35
CA LEU A 39 5.68 -4.23 -2.09
C LEU A 39 5.27 -5.70 -2.15
N ILE A 40 4.12 -6.02 -2.75
CA ILE A 40 3.68 -7.42 -2.93
C ILE A 40 4.70 -8.23 -3.72
N ALA A 41 5.25 -7.64 -4.79
CA ALA A 41 6.29 -8.26 -5.60
C ALA A 41 7.60 -8.56 -4.82
N GLN A 42 7.76 -8.02 -3.61
CA GLN A 42 8.93 -8.24 -2.74
C GLN A 42 8.68 -9.29 -1.64
N GLY A 43 7.48 -9.86 -1.51
CA GLY A 43 7.19 -10.87 -0.49
C GLY A 43 5.73 -10.95 -0.04
N PRO A 44 5.15 -9.89 0.55
CA PRO A 44 3.81 -9.95 1.12
C PRO A 44 2.72 -10.25 0.10
N GLU A 45 1.72 -11.02 0.50
CA GLU A 45 0.54 -11.29 -0.31
C GLU A 45 -0.52 -10.21 -0.14
N VAL A 46 -0.47 -9.46 0.97
CA VAL A 46 -1.43 -8.42 1.31
C VAL A 46 -0.75 -7.15 1.82
N VAL A 47 -1.18 -6.00 1.28
CA VAL A 47 -0.79 -4.66 1.75
C VAL A 47 -2.05 -3.90 2.16
N LEU A 48 -2.14 -3.52 3.44
CA LEU A 48 -3.19 -2.64 3.97
C LEU A 48 -2.62 -1.25 4.26
N VAL A 49 -2.86 -0.28 3.39
CA VAL A 49 -2.50 1.11 3.68
C VAL A 49 -3.47 1.65 4.72
N LYS A 50 -2.99 1.77 5.97
CA LYS A 50 -3.78 2.14 7.17
C LYS A 50 -4.40 3.53 7.08
N HIS A 51 -3.79 4.43 6.31
CA HIS A 51 -4.31 5.77 6.07
C HIS A 51 -3.68 6.37 4.81
N LEU A 52 -4.52 6.70 3.82
CA LEU A 52 -4.10 7.31 2.55
C LEU A 52 -3.77 8.80 2.67
N ALA A 53 -4.29 9.51 3.67
CA ALA A 53 -4.04 10.94 3.88
C ALA A 53 -4.18 11.74 2.58
N ARG A 54 -3.12 12.42 2.15
CA ARG A 54 -3.09 13.26 0.93
C ARG A 54 -3.25 12.50 -0.39
N ALA A 55 -3.04 11.19 -0.40
CA ALA A 55 -3.24 10.35 -1.58
C ALA A 55 -4.69 9.82 -1.67
N GLY A 56 -5.52 10.09 -0.65
CA GLY A 56 -6.93 9.75 -0.62
C GLY A 56 -7.76 10.55 -1.62
N LEU A 57 -9.01 10.15 -1.79
CA LEU A 57 -10.01 10.86 -2.59
C LEU A 57 -10.51 12.12 -1.87
N SER A 58 -10.44 12.16 -0.53
CA SER A 58 -10.98 13.27 0.26
C SER A 58 -10.14 13.54 1.51
N MET A 59 -9.73 14.79 1.68
CA MET A 59 -8.85 15.23 2.78
C MET A 59 -9.54 15.26 4.16
N ASP A 60 -10.86 15.17 4.19
CA ASP A 60 -11.72 15.14 5.38
C ASP A 60 -12.12 13.71 5.80
N ARG A 61 -11.64 12.68 5.08
CA ARG A 61 -11.95 11.27 5.36
C ARG A 61 -10.73 10.48 5.76
N PHE A 62 -10.95 9.52 6.66
CA PHE A 62 -9.98 8.49 6.96
C PHE A 62 -10.15 7.33 5.98
N GLU A 63 -9.35 7.34 4.91
CA GLU A 63 -9.44 6.37 3.82
C GLU A 63 -8.31 5.32 3.93
N MET A 64 -8.67 4.05 3.74
CA MET A 64 -7.76 2.90 3.74
C MET A 64 -7.77 2.22 2.37
N LEU A 65 -6.68 1.55 2.04
CA LEU A 65 -6.55 0.77 0.81
C LEU A 65 -6.05 -0.64 1.13
N LEU A 66 -6.80 -1.65 0.69
CA LEU A 66 -6.36 -3.04 0.73
C LEU A 66 -5.97 -3.48 -0.68
N VAL A 67 -4.77 -4.02 -0.83
CA VAL A 67 -4.29 -4.64 -2.08
C VAL A 67 -3.84 -6.05 -1.77
N THR A 68 -4.33 -7.01 -2.56
CA THR A 68 -3.97 -8.42 -2.49
C THR A 68 -3.20 -8.83 -3.75
N ALA A 69 -2.42 -9.91 -3.65
CA ALA A 69 -1.73 -10.50 -4.80
C ALA A 69 -2.72 -11.00 -5.87
N GLU A 70 -3.87 -11.52 -5.44
CA GLU A 70 -4.99 -11.82 -6.32
C GLU A 70 -5.65 -10.53 -6.82
N GLU A 71 -5.89 -10.43 -8.13
CA GLU A 71 -6.69 -9.36 -8.71
C GLU A 71 -8.08 -9.36 -8.06
N GLY A 72 -8.44 -8.24 -7.40
CA GLY A 72 -9.75 -8.06 -6.82
C GLY A 72 -10.85 -8.18 -7.88
N LEU A 73 -11.58 -9.29 -7.85
CA LEU A 73 -12.84 -9.45 -8.56
C LEU A 73 -13.85 -8.45 -7.98
N ALA A 74 -14.20 -7.44 -8.77
CA ALA A 74 -15.39 -6.63 -8.50
C ALA A 74 -16.62 -7.41 -9.01
N TYR A 75 -17.51 -7.79 -8.09
CA TYR A 75 -18.89 -8.16 -8.43
C TYR A 75 -19.75 -6.90 -8.55
#